data_AF-A0A9E0XX25-F1
#
_entry.id   AF-A0A9E0XX25-F1
#
_cell.length_a   1.000
_cell.length_b   1.000
_cell.length_c   1.000
_cell.angle_alpha   90.00
_cell.angle_beta   90.00
_cell.angle_gamma   90.00
#
_symmetry.space_group_name_H-M   'P 1'
#
loop_
_entity.id
_entity.type
_entity.pdbx_description
1 polymer ?
#
loop_
_entity_poly.entity_id
_entity_poly.type
_entity_poly.pdbx_seq_one_letter_code
_entity_poly.pdbx_strand_id
1 'polypeptide(L)'
;MKTNYKIALFLVIALLMGFKAATADEIAFENGTFNEVLAKAKQQNKIVMIDFITDWCIWCKHIDMRVYNNKKVVRYAEEHQINWKTDAEKEGKDLAKKYGVTGYPTLVFVDSDGNEIDKIVGFFPAPEFLENIKKINERRSTLAYFQNYYNNNKTDLKANMELATKLVEQDKADDAKQYLNYIIAQDPSNSSGYTDDAEFTLAMMNVKDKTPEAYINDINALLVKYPKSNLQKDAKIFLADKYTEAKNDEDAFKTYKSLIKKYPKDDMVRFYMGQYYLAKARKINSDTLATTADYKEAIKNINKSIPYFKGGIFEASSYNVMADVYYKLGDMKKARKSIDKALVLWSDNKTYNKTKDKVYGAGNK
;
A
#
# COMPACT_ATOMS: atom_id res chain seq x y z
N MET A 1 -53.12 50.40 -5.93
CA MET A 1 -51.83 49.81 -5.52
C MET A 1 -52.07 48.62 -4.58
N LYS A 2 -52.07 47.39 -5.10
CA LYS A 2 -52.01 46.17 -4.29
C LYS A 2 -50.82 45.38 -4.80
N THR A 3 -49.70 45.49 -4.09
CA THR A 3 -48.41 44.93 -4.48
C THR A 3 -48.37 43.43 -4.17
N ASN A 4 -47.89 42.66 -5.14
CA ASN A 4 -47.79 41.20 -5.13
C ASN A 4 -46.71 40.71 -4.15
N TYR A 5 -47.06 40.49 -2.88
CA TYR A 5 -46.14 39.91 -1.88
C TYR A 5 -46.11 38.37 -1.86
N LYS A 6 -46.94 37.68 -2.66
CA LYS A 6 -47.04 36.21 -2.63
C LYS A 6 -45.97 35.47 -3.44
N ILE A 7 -45.30 36.13 -4.39
CA ILE A 7 -44.27 35.49 -5.24
C ILE A 7 -42.89 35.55 -4.58
N ALA A 8 -42.61 36.57 -3.76
CA ALA A 8 -41.34 36.68 -3.04
C ALA A 8 -41.20 35.66 -1.90
N LEU A 9 -42.31 35.15 -1.33
CA LEU A 9 -42.28 34.17 -0.24
C LEU A 9 -41.93 32.75 -0.73
N PHE A 10 -42.25 32.42 -1.99
CA PHE A 10 -41.93 31.11 -2.57
C PHE A 10 -40.45 30.97 -3.00
N LEU A 11 -39.79 32.09 -3.35
CA LEU A 11 -38.37 32.08 -3.73
C LEU A 11 -37.41 32.03 -2.52
N VAL A 12 -37.86 32.42 -1.33
CA VAL A 12 -37.03 32.37 -0.11
C VAL A 12 -37.12 31.00 0.58
N ILE A 13 -38.23 30.26 0.43
CA ILE A 13 -38.37 28.90 1.00
C ILE A 13 -37.59 27.86 0.18
N ALA A 14 -37.35 28.09 -1.11
CA ALA A 14 -36.50 27.23 -1.94
C ALA A 14 -34.99 27.34 -1.61
N LEU A 15 -34.56 28.40 -0.91
CA LEU A 15 -33.15 28.63 -0.55
C LEU A 15 -32.75 28.00 0.81
N LEU A 16 -33.70 27.37 1.52
CA LEU A 16 -33.48 26.75 2.84
C LEU A 16 -33.54 25.22 2.82
N MET A 17 -33.57 24.58 1.63
CA MET A 17 -33.12 23.19 1.53
C MET A 17 -31.61 23.19 1.67
N GLY A 18 -31.14 23.26 2.91
CA GLY A 18 -29.76 22.98 3.23
C GLY A 18 -29.40 21.65 2.60
N PHE A 19 -28.46 21.67 1.66
CA PHE A 19 -27.68 20.50 1.31
C PHE A 19 -27.04 20.01 2.61
N LYS A 20 -27.71 19.11 3.33
CA LYS A 20 -26.99 18.15 4.15
C LYS A 20 -26.20 17.34 3.13
N ALA A 21 -24.98 17.79 2.85
CA ALA A 21 -23.98 16.88 2.34
C ALA A 21 -23.97 15.74 3.36
N ALA A 22 -24.55 14.59 2.98
CA ALA A 22 -24.27 13.37 3.67
C ALA A 22 -22.76 13.23 3.57
N THR A 23 -22.05 13.52 4.65
CA THR A 23 -20.62 13.26 4.69
C THR A 23 -20.53 11.76 4.72
N ALA A 24 -20.35 11.14 3.56
CA ALA A 24 -20.09 9.71 3.50
C ALA A 24 -18.88 9.42 4.40
N ASP A 25 -19.03 8.41 5.26
CA ASP A 25 -17.97 8.03 6.20
C ASP A 25 -16.87 7.21 5.50
N GLU A 26 -17.16 6.68 4.30
CA GLU A 26 -16.27 5.90 3.45
C GLU A 26 -16.51 6.18 1.95
N ILE A 27 -15.56 5.83 1.08
CA ILE A 27 -15.76 5.89 -0.37
C ILE A 27 -16.92 4.99 -0.79
N ALA A 28 -17.88 5.55 -1.53
CA ALA A 28 -18.92 4.76 -2.20
C ALA A 28 -18.35 3.99 -3.40
N PHE A 29 -18.41 2.66 -3.33
CA PHE A 29 -18.10 1.77 -4.44
C PHE A 29 -19.36 1.37 -5.19
N GLU A 30 -19.33 1.51 -6.51
CA GLU A 30 -20.42 1.08 -7.38
C GLU A 30 -20.59 -0.44 -7.39
N ASN A 31 -21.82 -0.88 -7.61
CA ASN A 31 -22.14 -2.27 -7.89
C ASN A 31 -22.36 -2.48 -9.39
N GLY A 32 -22.23 -3.73 -9.84
CA GLY A 32 -22.47 -4.12 -11.23
C GLY A 32 -21.20 -4.50 -11.97
N THR A 33 -21.38 -4.77 -13.26
CA THR A 33 -20.33 -5.15 -14.19
C THR A 33 -19.49 -3.95 -14.63
N PHE A 34 -18.27 -4.21 -15.10
CA PHE A 34 -17.39 -3.17 -15.63
C PHE A 34 -18.07 -2.31 -16.71
N ASN A 35 -18.88 -2.91 -17.60
CA ASN A 35 -19.58 -2.20 -18.67
C ASN A 35 -20.67 -1.25 -18.13
N GLU A 36 -21.38 -1.65 -17.07
CA GLU A 36 -22.39 -0.80 -16.42
C GLU A 36 -21.71 0.39 -15.72
N VAL A 37 -20.57 0.16 -15.09
CA VAL A 37 -19.75 1.21 -14.46
C VAL A 37 -19.22 2.19 -15.50
N LEU A 38 -18.70 1.72 -16.65
CA LEU A 38 -18.28 2.58 -17.75
C LEU A 38 -19.45 3.39 -18.33
N ALA A 39 -20.62 2.78 -18.50
CA ALA A 39 -21.82 3.49 -18.97
C ALA A 39 -22.21 4.62 -18.01
N LYS A 40 -22.16 4.38 -16.69
CA LYS A 40 -22.39 5.41 -15.67
C LYS A 40 -21.32 6.51 -15.71
N ALA A 41 -20.05 6.13 -15.83
CA ALA A 41 -18.93 7.06 -15.94
C ALA A 41 -19.07 7.98 -17.16
N LYS A 42 -19.51 7.42 -18.30
CA LYS A 42 -19.81 8.17 -19.53
C LYS A 42 -20.96 9.15 -19.36
N GLN A 43 -22.04 8.76 -18.68
CA GLN A 43 -23.16 9.64 -18.37
C GLN A 43 -22.78 10.80 -17.45
N GLN A 44 -21.87 10.56 -16.49
CA GLN A 44 -21.43 11.58 -15.53
C GLN A 44 -20.19 12.36 -15.96
N ASN A 45 -19.61 12.03 -17.12
CA ASN A 45 -18.33 12.57 -17.58
C ASN A 45 -17.21 12.44 -16.52
N LYS A 46 -17.12 11.26 -15.90
CA LYS A 46 -16.13 10.93 -14.87
C LYS A 46 -15.20 9.81 -15.33
N ILE A 47 -14.01 9.77 -14.74
CA ILE A 47 -13.12 8.60 -14.86
C ILE A 47 -13.58 7.50 -13.90
N VAL A 48 -13.04 6.28 -14.06
CA VAL A 48 -13.27 5.16 -13.16
C VAL A 48 -11.98 4.77 -12.47
N MET A 49 -12.00 4.72 -11.13
CA MET A 49 -10.98 4.04 -10.32
C MET A 49 -11.42 2.61 -10.08
N ILE A 50 -10.61 1.65 -10.51
CA ILE A 50 -10.80 0.22 -10.30
C ILE A 50 -9.81 -0.26 -9.24
N ASP A 51 -10.30 -0.63 -8.05
CA ASP A 51 -9.50 -1.28 -7.02
C ASP A 51 -9.48 -2.80 -7.25
N PHE A 52 -8.34 -3.33 -7.70
CA PHE A 52 -8.15 -4.78 -7.84
C PHE A 52 -7.72 -5.38 -6.50
N ILE A 53 -8.59 -6.20 -5.93
CA ILE A 53 -8.40 -6.83 -4.62
C ILE A 53 -8.35 -8.36 -4.73
N THR A 54 -8.01 -8.99 -3.60
CA THR A 54 -8.26 -10.42 -3.36
C THR A 54 -8.71 -10.62 -1.91
N ASP A 55 -9.42 -11.73 -1.62
CA ASP A 55 -9.91 -12.04 -0.26
C ASP A 55 -8.81 -12.11 0.81
N TRP A 56 -7.59 -12.50 0.41
CA TRP A 56 -6.47 -12.75 1.31
C TRP A 56 -5.50 -11.55 1.41
N CYS A 57 -5.69 -10.52 0.59
CA CYS A 57 -4.79 -9.38 0.51
C CYS A 57 -4.92 -8.47 1.75
N ILE A 58 -3.93 -8.56 2.64
CA ILE A 58 -3.86 -7.73 3.85
C ILE A 58 -3.79 -6.25 3.47
N TRP A 59 -2.92 -5.88 2.53
CA TRP A 59 -2.76 -4.47 2.13
C TRP A 59 -4.01 -3.84 1.52
N CYS A 60 -4.85 -4.62 0.84
CA CYS A 60 -6.12 -4.17 0.30
C CYS A 60 -7.07 -3.75 1.43
N LYS A 61 -7.19 -4.58 2.49
CA LYS A 61 -7.94 -4.20 3.70
C LYS A 61 -7.30 -3.04 4.45
N HIS A 62 -5.99 -2.85 4.34
CA HIS A 62 -5.33 -1.70 4.96
C HIS A 62 -5.75 -0.38 4.31
N ILE A 63 -5.85 -0.35 2.97
CA ILE A 63 -6.37 0.79 2.22
C ILE A 63 -7.81 1.07 2.64
N ASP A 64 -8.68 0.05 2.69
CA ASP A 64 -10.07 0.20 3.13
C ASP A 64 -10.16 0.92 4.49
N MET A 65 -9.37 0.49 5.47
CA MET A 65 -9.45 1.04 6.83
C MET A 65 -8.78 2.41 7.00
N ARG A 66 -7.71 2.71 6.26
CA ARG A 66 -6.83 3.87 6.52
C ARG A 66 -6.94 4.98 5.49
N VAL A 67 -7.40 4.65 4.29
CA VAL A 67 -7.46 5.56 3.15
C VAL A 67 -8.91 5.84 2.77
N TYR A 68 -9.71 4.81 2.56
CA TYR A 68 -11.09 4.96 2.09
C TYR A 68 -12.05 5.55 3.11
N ASN A 69 -11.66 5.62 4.39
CA ASN A 69 -12.43 6.31 5.45
C ASN A 69 -11.88 7.71 5.78
N ASN A 70 -10.86 8.17 5.06
CA ASN A 70 -10.33 9.50 5.26
C ASN A 70 -11.25 10.54 4.61
N LYS A 71 -11.85 11.43 5.42
CA LYS A 71 -12.83 12.43 4.95
C LYS A 71 -12.38 13.26 3.75
N LYS A 72 -11.09 13.57 3.62
CA LYS A 72 -10.58 14.34 2.47
C LYS A 72 -10.52 13.48 1.20
N VAL A 73 -10.15 12.21 1.34
CA VAL A 73 -10.11 11.23 0.27
C VAL A 73 -11.53 10.93 -0.21
N VAL A 74 -12.46 10.63 0.71
CA VAL A 74 -13.88 10.35 0.39
C VAL A 74 -14.48 11.49 -0.43
N ARG A 75 -14.42 12.71 0.09
CA ARG A 75 -15.00 13.88 -0.58
C ARG A 75 -14.46 14.07 -1.99
N TYR A 76 -13.14 13.94 -2.17
CA TYR A 76 -12.53 14.13 -3.48
C TYR A 76 -12.94 13.02 -4.45
N ALA A 77 -12.89 11.76 -4.01
CA ALA A 77 -13.21 10.60 -4.84
C ALA A 77 -14.68 10.61 -5.31
N GLU A 78 -15.64 10.95 -4.43
CA GLU A 78 -17.05 11.02 -4.81
C GLU A 78 -17.34 12.16 -5.81
N GLU A 79 -16.65 13.29 -5.67
CA GLU A 79 -16.82 14.44 -6.54
C GLU A 79 -16.24 14.19 -7.95
N HIS A 80 -15.08 13.54 -8.07
CA HIS A 80 -14.29 13.54 -9.31
C HIS A 80 -14.34 12.23 -10.10
N GLN A 81 -14.66 11.10 -9.48
CA GLN A 81 -14.55 9.79 -10.13
C GLN A 81 -15.67 8.83 -9.71
N ILE A 82 -15.82 7.77 -10.49
CA ILE A 82 -16.58 6.59 -10.11
C ILE A 82 -15.60 5.60 -9.48
N ASN A 83 -15.91 5.08 -8.29
CA ASN A 83 -15.06 4.09 -7.62
C ASN A 83 -15.70 2.72 -7.78
N TRP A 84 -14.92 1.73 -8.21
CA TRP A 84 -15.37 0.36 -8.39
C TRP A 84 -14.29 -0.61 -7.92
N LYS A 85 -14.71 -1.78 -7.45
CA LYS A 85 -13.83 -2.78 -6.87
C LYS A 85 -14.17 -4.14 -7.47
N THR A 86 -13.15 -4.94 -7.76
CA THR A 86 -13.34 -6.30 -8.27
C THR A 86 -12.24 -7.23 -7.77
N ASP A 87 -12.61 -8.49 -7.54
CA ASP A 87 -11.67 -9.54 -7.16
C ASP A 87 -10.91 -10.06 -8.39
N ALA A 88 -9.62 -9.78 -8.42
CA ALA A 88 -8.73 -10.13 -9.52
C ALA A 88 -8.46 -11.63 -9.68
N GLU A 89 -8.88 -12.47 -8.73
CA GLU A 89 -8.80 -13.93 -8.82
C GLU A 89 -10.15 -14.58 -9.13
N LYS A 90 -11.22 -13.78 -9.22
CA LYS A 90 -12.58 -14.22 -9.55
C LYS A 90 -13.11 -13.48 -10.77
N GLU A 91 -14.14 -12.64 -10.61
CA GLU A 91 -14.82 -11.95 -11.70
C GLU A 91 -13.95 -10.89 -12.39
N GLY A 92 -12.93 -10.37 -11.70
CA GLY A 92 -12.00 -9.36 -12.20
C GLY A 92 -10.77 -9.93 -12.92
N LYS A 93 -10.61 -11.25 -13.03
CA LYS A 93 -9.38 -11.90 -13.51
C LYS A 93 -8.93 -11.47 -14.90
N ASP A 94 -9.85 -11.49 -15.87
CA ASP A 94 -9.50 -11.12 -17.25
C ASP A 94 -9.22 -9.61 -17.36
N LEU A 95 -9.89 -8.81 -16.53
CA LEU A 95 -9.68 -7.37 -16.48
C LEU A 95 -8.33 -7.01 -15.83
N ALA A 96 -7.97 -7.71 -14.75
CA ALA A 96 -6.67 -7.59 -14.09
C ALA A 96 -5.53 -7.92 -15.08
N LYS A 97 -5.71 -8.98 -15.89
CA LYS A 97 -4.77 -9.32 -16.98
C LYS A 97 -4.71 -8.22 -18.05
N LYS A 98 -5.86 -7.69 -18.48
CA LYS A 98 -5.93 -6.58 -19.46
C LYS A 98 -5.11 -5.37 -19.01
N TYR A 99 -5.18 -5.00 -17.74
CA TYR A 99 -4.45 -3.87 -17.18
C TYR A 99 -3.09 -4.24 -16.57
N GLY A 100 -2.59 -5.45 -16.80
CA GLY A 100 -1.26 -5.87 -16.33
C GLY A 100 -1.08 -5.78 -14.82
N VAL A 101 -2.09 -6.15 -14.04
CA VAL A 101 -2.01 -6.20 -12.57
C VAL A 101 -1.19 -7.41 -12.15
N THR A 102 -0.02 -7.17 -11.57
CA THR A 102 0.94 -8.21 -11.14
C THR A 102 1.10 -8.33 -9.63
N GLY A 103 0.46 -7.44 -8.87
CA GLY A 103 0.49 -7.44 -7.40
C GLY A 103 -0.70 -6.67 -6.83
N TYR A 104 -0.94 -6.85 -5.53
CA TYR A 104 -2.10 -6.26 -4.85
C TYR A 104 -1.67 -5.48 -3.60
N PRO A 105 -2.34 -4.36 -3.29
CA PRO A 105 -3.38 -3.71 -4.09
C PRO A 105 -2.80 -3.04 -5.35
N THR A 106 -3.59 -3.01 -6.42
CA THR A 106 -3.33 -2.16 -7.59
C THR A 106 -4.62 -1.45 -7.94
N LEU A 107 -4.57 -0.12 -8.00
CA LEU A 107 -5.69 0.71 -8.40
C LEU A 107 -5.43 1.20 -9.82
N VAL A 108 -6.33 0.90 -10.75
CA VAL A 108 -6.23 1.33 -12.15
C VAL A 108 -7.25 2.42 -12.41
N PHE A 109 -6.82 3.51 -13.04
CA PHE A 109 -7.67 4.62 -13.41
C PHE A 109 -7.88 4.58 -14.92
N VAL A 110 -9.14 4.56 -15.35
CA VAL A 110 -9.51 4.47 -16.76
C VAL A 110 -10.46 5.59 -17.14
N ASP A 111 -10.43 6.00 -18.40
CA ASP A 111 -11.47 6.88 -18.95
C ASP A 111 -12.81 6.13 -19.13
N SER A 112 -13.85 6.85 -19.56
CA SER A 112 -15.20 6.30 -19.75
C SER A 112 -15.34 5.31 -20.91
N ASP A 113 -14.31 5.15 -21.74
CA ASP A 113 -14.21 4.13 -22.77
C ASP A 113 -13.34 2.93 -22.32
N GLY A 114 -12.81 2.97 -21.09
CA GLY A 114 -12.02 1.91 -20.49
C GLY A 114 -10.55 1.91 -20.88
N ASN A 115 -10.03 3.01 -21.44
CA ASN A 115 -8.60 3.16 -21.69
C ASN A 115 -7.88 3.56 -20.40
N GLU A 116 -6.73 2.94 -20.16
CA GLU A 116 -5.91 3.25 -18.98
C GLU A 116 -5.37 4.69 -19.06
N ILE A 117 -5.60 5.44 -17.98
CA ILE A 117 -5.01 6.75 -17.73
C ILE A 117 -3.73 6.56 -16.92
N ASP A 118 -3.84 5.86 -15.79
CA ASP A 118 -2.72 5.61 -14.88
C ASP A 118 -3.03 4.52 -13.84
N LYS A 119 -2.05 4.18 -12.99
CA LYS A 119 -2.20 3.25 -11.86
C LYS A 119 -1.53 3.76 -10.59
N ILE A 120 -2.01 3.25 -9.46
CA ILE A 120 -1.34 3.30 -8.16
C ILE A 120 -1.06 1.85 -7.76
N VAL A 121 0.22 1.51 -7.55
CA VAL A 121 0.65 0.17 -7.13
C VAL A 121 1.06 0.21 -5.65
N GLY A 122 0.45 -0.64 -4.84
CA GLY A 122 0.73 -0.74 -3.41
C GLY A 122 -0.02 0.27 -2.54
N PHE A 123 0.45 0.42 -1.30
CA PHE A 123 -0.19 1.25 -0.28
C PHE A 123 0.47 2.62 -0.18
N PHE A 124 -0.37 3.67 -0.14
CA PHE A 124 0.03 5.02 0.22
C PHE A 124 -0.84 5.51 1.39
N PRO A 125 -0.29 6.23 2.37
CA PRO A 125 -1.10 6.87 3.39
C PRO A 125 -2.06 7.90 2.77
N ALA A 126 -3.13 8.23 3.48
CA ALA A 126 -4.24 9.02 2.93
C ALA A 126 -3.84 10.38 2.31
N PRO A 127 -2.91 11.17 2.89
CA PRO A 127 -2.46 12.43 2.27
C PRO A 127 -1.81 12.22 0.90
N GLU A 128 -0.91 11.25 0.79
CA GLU A 128 -0.18 10.91 -0.44
C GLU A 128 -1.13 10.27 -1.47
N PHE A 129 -2.02 9.37 -1.03
CA PHE A 129 -3.05 8.80 -1.88
C PHE A 129 -3.96 9.89 -2.49
N LEU A 130 -4.40 10.87 -1.69
CA LEU A 130 -5.20 11.99 -2.17
C LEU A 130 -4.46 12.81 -3.23
N GLU A 131 -3.18 13.05 -3.04
CA GLU A 131 -2.38 13.78 -4.04
C GLU A 131 -2.22 12.99 -5.33
N ASN A 132 -2.03 11.67 -5.24
CA ASN A 132 -1.93 10.80 -6.41
C ASN A 132 -3.24 10.77 -7.21
N ILE A 133 -4.39 10.55 -6.56
CA ILE A 133 -5.67 10.53 -7.28
C ILE A 133 -6.00 11.90 -7.91
N LYS A 134 -5.57 13.00 -7.30
CA LYS A 134 -5.71 14.34 -7.89
C LYS A 134 -4.92 14.48 -9.18
N LYS A 135 -3.63 14.15 -9.14
CA LYS A 135 -2.77 14.21 -10.33
C LYS A 135 -3.29 13.32 -11.44
N ILE A 136 -3.82 12.13 -11.12
CA ILE A 136 -4.39 11.22 -12.11
C ILE A 136 -5.66 11.79 -12.73
N ASN A 137 -6.60 12.30 -11.93
CA ASN A 137 -7.81 12.96 -12.43
C ASN A 137 -7.49 14.17 -13.33
N GLU A 138 -6.43 14.90 -13.00
CA GLU A 138 -5.95 16.04 -13.79
C GLU A 138 -4.99 15.62 -14.93
N ARG A 139 -4.76 14.32 -15.13
CA ARG A 139 -3.82 13.73 -16.10
C ARG A 139 -2.37 14.23 -15.98
N ARG A 140 -1.99 14.78 -14.82
CA ARG A 140 -0.65 15.30 -14.46
C ARG A 140 0.31 14.25 -13.87
N SER A 141 -0.07 12.97 -13.90
CA SER A 141 0.80 11.85 -13.48
C SER A 141 1.05 10.82 -14.60
N THR A 142 0.44 11.01 -15.77
CA THR A 142 0.51 10.02 -16.85
C THR A 142 1.91 9.94 -17.46
N LEU A 143 2.27 8.79 -18.05
CA LEU A 143 3.53 8.67 -18.79
C LEU A 143 3.61 9.71 -19.91
N ALA A 144 2.52 9.96 -20.63
CA ALA A 144 2.45 10.97 -21.69
C ALA A 144 2.74 12.38 -21.16
N TYR A 145 2.23 12.73 -19.97
CA TYR A 145 2.53 14.02 -19.33
C TYR A 145 4.03 14.17 -19.06
N PHE A 146 4.67 13.18 -18.43
CA PHE A 146 6.10 13.25 -18.12
C PHE A 146 6.99 13.16 -19.38
N GLN A 147 6.58 12.43 -20.41
CA GLN A 147 7.25 12.43 -21.71
C GLN A 147 7.21 13.81 -22.36
N ASN A 148 6.06 14.49 -22.34
CA ASN A 148 5.94 15.84 -22.87
C ASN A 148 6.75 16.85 -22.04
N TYR A 149 6.71 16.76 -20.70
CA TYR A 149 7.51 17.60 -19.81
C TYR A 149 9.01 17.42 -20.11
N TYR A 150 9.48 16.18 -20.23
CA TYR A 150 10.85 15.87 -20.64
C TYR A 150 11.21 16.42 -22.03
N ASN A 151 10.35 16.21 -23.03
CA ASN A 151 10.63 16.64 -24.41
C ASN A 151 10.85 18.16 -24.52
N ASN A 152 10.17 18.95 -23.69
CA ASN A 152 10.34 20.40 -23.62
C ASN A 152 11.49 20.85 -22.70
N ASN A 153 12.05 19.94 -21.88
CA ASN A 153 13.03 20.26 -20.84
C ASN A 153 14.14 19.20 -20.76
N LYS A 154 14.68 18.73 -21.89
CA LYS A 154 15.54 17.53 -21.93
C LYS A 154 16.78 17.59 -21.04
N THR A 155 17.32 18.78 -20.81
CA THR A 155 18.50 19.01 -19.96
C THR A 155 18.16 19.31 -18.50
N ASP A 156 16.88 19.47 -18.16
CA ASP A 156 16.43 19.68 -16.80
C ASP A 156 16.48 18.36 -16.02
N LEU A 157 17.21 18.35 -14.89
CA LEU A 157 17.41 17.14 -14.09
C LEU A 157 16.09 16.65 -13.47
N LYS A 158 15.22 17.59 -13.10
CA LYS A 158 13.88 17.26 -12.57
C LYS A 158 13.04 16.55 -13.63
N ALA A 159 13.01 17.05 -14.87
CA ALA A 159 12.28 16.40 -15.95
C ALA A 159 12.78 14.97 -16.24
N ASN A 160 14.09 14.76 -16.18
CA ASN A 160 14.68 13.42 -16.26
C ASN A 160 14.24 12.54 -15.09
N MET A 161 14.26 13.07 -13.87
CA MET A 161 13.90 12.31 -12.66
C MET A 161 12.42 11.94 -12.62
N GLU A 162 11.53 12.86 -12.98
CA GLU A 162 10.08 12.61 -13.00
C GLU A 162 9.70 11.57 -14.06
N LEU A 163 10.31 11.63 -15.25
CA LEU A 163 10.09 10.62 -16.28
C LEU A 163 10.67 9.25 -15.86
N ALA A 164 11.88 9.23 -15.31
CA ALA A 164 12.50 8.00 -14.82
C ALA A 164 11.65 7.33 -13.74
N THR A 165 11.19 8.10 -12.75
CA THR A 165 10.30 7.63 -11.68
C THR A 165 9.04 7.01 -12.29
N LYS A 166 8.43 7.70 -13.27
CA LYS A 166 7.22 7.18 -13.90
C LYS A 166 7.43 5.87 -14.64
N LEU A 167 8.57 5.73 -15.31
CA LEU A 167 8.93 4.49 -16.01
C LEU A 167 9.12 3.34 -15.01
N VAL A 168 9.76 3.59 -13.87
CA VAL A 168 9.88 2.59 -12.80
C VAL A 168 8.53 2.17 -12.25
N GLU A 169 7.63 3.12 -11.98
CA GLU A 169 6.26 2.83 -11.53
C GLU A 169 5.47 1.96 -12.51
N GLN A 170 5.78 2.04 -13.81
CA GLN A 170 5.14 1.25 -14.87
C GLN A 170 5.88 -0.05 -15.21
N ASP A 171 6.79 -0.52 -14.36
CA ASP A 171 7.61 -1.73 -14.57
C ASP A 171 8.49 -1.63 -15.84
N LYS A 172 8.85 -0.41 -16.25
CA LYS A 172 9.76 -0.09 -17.37
C LYS A 172 11.11 0.36 -16.85
N ALA A 173 11.64 -0.41 -15.90
CA ALA A 173 12.87 -0.06 -15.20
C ALA A 173 14.08 0.11 -16.14
N ASP A 174 14.18 -0.70 -17.19
CA ASP A 174 15.28 -0.57 -18.15
C ASP A 174 15.24 0.74 -18.94
N ASP A 175 14.06 1.19 -19.34
CA ASP A 175 13.88 2.47 -20.04
C ASP A 175 14.25 3.67 -19.16
N ALA A 176 14.08 3.54 -17.84
CA ALA A 176 14.41 4.59 -16.86
C ALA A 176 15.93 4.82 -16.73
N LYS A 177 16.75 3.78 -16.96
CA LYS A 177 18.21 3.81 -16.70
C LYS A 177 18.92 4.95 -17.42
N GLN A 178 18.54 5.25 -18.67
CA GLN A 178 19.18 6.33 -19.45
C GLN A 178 19.01 7.71 -18.80
N TYR A 179 17.84 7.99 -18.24
CA TYR A 179 17.54 9.28 -17.60
C TYR A 179 18.23 9.40 -16.24
N LEU A 180 18.27 8.31 -15.48
CA LEU A 180 18.98 8.25 -14.20
C LEU A 180 20.49 8.42 -14.40
N ASN A 181 21.07 7.73 -15.37
CA ASN A 181 22.49 7.88 -15.73
C ASN A 181 22.81 9.28 -16.25
N TYR A 182 21.89 9.91 -16.99
CA TYR A 182 22.03 11.30 -17.40
C TYR A 182 22.16 12.24 -16.20
N ILE A 183 21.27 12.11 -15.20
CA ILE A 183 21.33 12.92 -13.97
C ILE A 183 22.70 12.79 -13.28
N ILE A 184 23.15 11.55 -13.09
CA ILE A 184 24.44 11.26 -12.42
C ILE A 184 25.61 11.88 -13.19
N ALA A 185 25.58 11.82 -14.53
CA ALA A 185 26.63 12.39 -15.37
C ALA A 185 26.65 13.92 -15.36
N GLN A 186 25.49 14.57 -15.26
CA GLN A 186 25.39 16.04 -15.28
C GLN A 186 25.64 16.69 -13.92
N ASP A 187 25.33 15.99 -12.82
CA ASP A 187 25.53 16.50 -11.47
C ASP A 187 26.20 15.45 -10.55
N PRO A 188 27.46 15.07 -10.80
CA PRO A 188 28.17 14.08 -9.99
C PRO A 188 28.35 14.54 -8.54
N SER A 189 28.27 15.85 -8.28
CA SER A 189 28.35 16.44 -6.94
C SER A 189 27.06 16.33 -6.12
N ASN A 190 25.95 15.99 -6.76
CA ASN A 190 24.61 16.07 -6.19
C ASN A 190 24.25 17.48 -5.67
N SER A 191 24.64 18.53 -6.39
CA SER A 191 24.32 19.92 -6.03
C SER A 191 22.82 20.21 -6.14
N SER A 192 22.11 19.49 -7.02
CA SER A 192 20.67 19.61 -7.25
C SER A 192 19.82 18.78 -6.28
N GLY A 193 20.38 17.73 -5.67
CA GLY A 193 19.64 16.74 -4.89
C GLY A 193 18.95 15.65 -5.72
N TYR A 194 19.16 15.58 -7.03
CA TYR A 194 18.59 14.50 -7.86
C TYR A 194 19.55 13.33 -8.07
N THR A 195 20.84 13.50 -7.82
CA THR A 195 21.83 12.46 -8.09
C THR A 195 21.79 11.35 -7.04
N ASP A 196 21.55 11.68 -5.77
CA ASP A 196 21.30 10.65 -4.76
C ASP A 196 19.99 9.92 -5.04
N ASP A 197 18.92 10.64 -5.38
CA ASP A 197 17.65 10.04 -5.81
C ASP A 197 17.86 9.06 -6.98
N ALA A 198 18.64 9.45 -7.99
CA ALA A 198 18.93 8.62 -9.15
C ALA A 198 19.76 7.38 -8.80
N GLU A 199 20.82 7.53 -7.99
CA GLU A 199 21.66 6.41 -7.56
C GLU A 199 20.91 5.41 -6.67
N PHE A 200 20.11 5.90 -5.70
CA PHE A 200 19.24 5.05 -4.90
C PHE A 200 18.21 4.32 -5.76
N THR A 201 17.59 5.01 -6.71
CA THR A 201 16.61 4.41 -7.63
C THR A 201 17.25 3.30 -8.45
N LEU A 202 18.43 3.52 -9.05
CA LEU A 202 19.17 2.48 -9.77
C LEU A 202 19.56 1.30 -8.87
N ALA A 203 19.98 1.55 -7.63
CA ALA A 203 20.32 0.48 -6.70
C ALA A 203 19.10 -0.37 -6.32
N MET A 204 17.94 0.27 -6.15
CA MET A 204 16.68 -0.37 -5.76
C MET A 204 15.92 -1.05 -6.90
N MET A 205 16.09 -0.62 -8.16
CA MET A 205 15.42 -1.25 -9.31
C MET A 205 15.97 -2.64 -9.65
N ASN A 206 17.26 -2.88 -9.43
CA ASN A 206 17.94 -4.12 -9.86
C ASN A 206 17.79 -5.28 -8.84
N VAL A 207 16.72 -5.32 -8.03
CA VAL A 207 16.59 -6.30 -6.93
C VAL A 207 16.42 -7.73 -7.42
N LYS A 208 15.70 -7.96 -8.53
CA LYS A 208 15.40 -9.31 -9.02
C LYS A 208 16.65 -10.05 -9.52
N ASP A 209 17.64 -9.31 -10.02
CA ASP A 209 18.87 -9.87 -10.61
C ASP A 209 20.05 -9.86 -9.62
N LYS A 210 19.88 -9.31 -8.42
CA LYS A 210 20.94 -9.20 -7.41
C LYS A 210 20.75 -10.22 -6.30
N THR A 211 21.88 -10.77 -5.83
CA THR A 211 21.87 -11.48 -4.54
C THR A 211 21.58 -10.48 -3.41
N PRO A 212 21.02 -10.94 -2.28
CA PRO A 212 20.82 -10.08 -1.11
C PRO A 212 22.10 -9.33 -0.70
N GLU A 213 23.26 -9.97 -0.79
CA GLU A 213 24.56 -9.39 -0.43
C GLU A 213 24.97 -8.25 -1.37
N ALA A 214 24.77 -8.42 -2.68
CA ALA A 214 25.06 -7.37 -3.65
C ALA A 214 24.19 -6.13 -3.40
N TYR A 215 22.89 -6.34 -3.15
CA TYR A 215 21.98 -5.26 -2.79
C TYR A 215 22.40 -4.54 -1.50
N ILE A 216 22.74 -5.30 -0.46
CA ILE A 216 23.18 -4.76 0.84
C ILE A 216 24.41 -3.87 0.67
N ASN A 217 25.39 -4.32 -0.13
CA ASN A 217 26.62 -3.56 -0.36
C ASN A 217 26.36 -2.23 -1.07
N ASP A 218 25.55 -2.26 -2.14
CA ASP A 218 25.21 -1.05 -2.90
C ASP A 218 24.48 -0.03 -2.03
N ILE A 219 23.45 -0.46 -1.30
CA ILE A 219 22.67 0.44 -0.44
C ILE A 219 23.53 0.98 0.71
N ASN A 220 24.40 0.17 1.33
CA ASN A 220 25.30 0.67 2.36
C ASN A 220 26.28 1.72 1.83
N ALA A 221 26.84 1.51 0.63
CA ALA A 221 27.71 2.48 -0.01
C ALA A 221 26.98 3.82 -0.22
N LEU A 222 25.74 3.79 -0.70
CA LEU A 222 24.92 4.99 -0.90
C LEU A 222 24.53 5.67 0.43
N LEU A 223 24.20 4.89 1.46
CA LEU A 223 23.89 5.45 2.78
C LEU A 223 25.07 6.18 3.41
N VAL A 224 26.31 5.74 3.13
CA VAL A 224 27.55 6.41 3.54
C VAL A 224 27.83 7.62 2.67
N LYS A 225 27.66 7.50 1.34
CA LYS A 225 27.90 8.58 0.37
C LYS A 225 26.95 9.76 0.57
N TYR A 226 25.68 9.51 0.89
CA TYR A 226 24.63 10.52 1.00
C TYR A 226 23.96 10.56 2.38
N PRO A 227 24.68 10.92 3.46
CA PRO A 227 24.17 10.84 4.84
C PRO A 227 22.97 11.77 5.10
N LYS A 228 22.73 12.75 4.23
CA LYS A 228 21.64 13.73 4.33
C LYS A 228 20.48 13.49 3.35
N SER A 229 20.55 12.45 2.52
CA SER A 229 19.47 12.12 1.57
C SER A 229 18.14 11.94 2.30
N ASN A 230 17.06 12.41 1.69
CA ASN A 230 15.68 12.15 2.10
C ASN A 230 15.34 10.64 2.06
N LEU A 231 16.00 9.87 1.19
CA LEU A 231 15.82 8.42 1.03
C LEU A 231 16.52 7.58 2.12
N GLN A 232 17.29 8.20 3.02
CA GLN A 232 17.97 7.51 4.12
C GLN A 232 17.05 6.61 4.96
N LYS A 233 15.81 7.04 5.21
CA LYS A 233 14.85 6.27 5.99
C LYS A 233 14.41 5.04 5.23
N ASP A 234 13.94 5.23 4.01
CA ASP A 234 13.31 4.17 3.20
C ASP A 234 14.35 3.14 2.76
N ALA A 235 15.54 3.59 2.34
CA ALA A 235 16.66 2.71 2.02
C ALA A 235 17.06 1.83 3.22
N LYS A 236 17.06 2.35 4.45
CA LYS A 236 17.37 1.57 5.66
C LYS A 236 16.27 0.57 6.01
N ILE A 237 15.01 0.89 5.73
CA ILE A 237 13.91 -0.06 5.92
C ILE A 237 14.11 -1.26 5.00
N PHE A 238 14.31 -1.02 3.69
CA PHE A 238 14.52 -2.10 2.72
C PHE A 238 15.83 -2.85 2.96
N LEU A 239 16.89 -2.17 3.42
CA LEU A 239 18.14 -2.80 3.81
C LEU A 239 17.95 -3.79 4.97
N ALA A 240 17.17 -3.43 5.99
CA ALA A 240 16.89 -4.32 7.13
C ALA A 240 16.12 -5.58 6.73
N ASP A 241 15.19 -5.46 5.76
CA ASP A 241 14.50 -6.60 5.18
C ASP A 241 15.46 -7.49 4.40
N LYS A 242 16.34 -6.90 3.59
CA LYS A 242 17.36 -7.63 2.83
C LYS A 242 18.40 -8.33 3.72
N TYR A 243 18.76 -7.76 4.85
CA TYR A 243 19.55 -8.47 5.87
C TYR A 243 18.83 -9.72 6.38
N THR A 244 17.51 -9.66 6.55
CA THR A 244 16.70 -10.82 6.97
C THR A 244 16.71 -11.92 5.90
N GLU A 245 16.55 -11.55 4.62
CA GLU A 245 16.67 -12.48 3.49
C GLU A 245 18.07 -13.13 3.42
N ALA A 246 19.13 -12.36 3.65
CA ALA A 246 20.51 -12.81 3.72
C ALA A 246 20.84 -13.63 4.98
N LYS A 247 19.84 -13.92 5.84
CA LYS A 247 20.01 -14.61 7.13
C LYS A 247 20.94 -13.86 8.12
N ASN A 248 21.15 -12.57 7.92
CA ASN A 248 21.90 -11.69 8.83
C ASN A 248 20.93 -10.99 9.81
N ASP A 249 20.45 -11.76 10.80
CA ASP A 249 19.45 -11.29 11.76
C ASP A 249 19.98 -10.19 12.69
N GLU A 250 21.28 -10.18 12.98
CA GLU A 250 21.90 -9.18 13.86
C GLU A 250 21.83 -7.77 13.25
N ASP A 251 22.26 -7.62 12.00
CA ASP A 251 22.24 -6.34 11.31
C ASP A 251 20.82 -5.90 10.97
N ALA A 252 19.93 -6.84 10.63
CA ALA A 252 18.50 -6.57 10.47
C ALA A 252 17.91 -5.94 11.75
N PHE A 253 18.12 -6.60 12.90
CA PHE A 253 17.60 -6.13 14.18
C PHE A 253 18.20 -4.79 14.59
N LYS A 254 19.53 -4.62 14.44
CA LYS A 254 20.23 -3.37 14.76
C LYS A 254 19.69 -2.21 13.91
N THR A 255 19.45 -2.45 12.63
CA THR A 255 18.91 -1.45 11.70
C THR A 255 17.48 -1.06 12.08
N TYR A 256 16.58 -2.03 12.28
CA TYR A 256 15.21 -1.75 12.72
C TYR A 256 15.14 -1.04 14.06
N LYS A 257 15.96 -1.45 15.03
CA LYS A 257 16.03 -0.79 16.35
C LYS A 257 16.46 0.67 16.24
N SER A 258 17.44 0.96 15.38
CA SER A 258 17.89 2.33 15.09
C SER A 258 16.77 3.17 14.46
N LEU A 259 16.08 2.60 13.46
CA LEU A 259 14.94 3.25 12.81
C LEU A 259 13.81 3.57 13.80
N ILE A 260 13.42 2.62 14.64
CA ILE A 260 12.38 2.82 15.67
C ILE A 260 12.79 3.88 16.68
N LYS A 261 14.06 3.93 17.09
CA LYS A 261 14.57 4.98 17.98
C LYS A 261 14.45 6.36 17.35
N LYS A 262 14.75 6.49 16.06
CA LYS A 262 14.72 7.76 15.33
C LYS A 262 13.30 8.18 14.92
N TYR A 263 12.44 7.22 14.59
CA TYR A 263 11.09 7.42 14.04
C TYR A 263 10.04 6.59 14.80
N PRO A 264 9.85 6.82 16.13
CA PRO A 264 9.03 5.94 16.97
C PRO A 264 7.52 5.94 16.66
N LYS A 265 7.06 6.94 15.90
CA LYS A 265 5.65 7.12 15.51
C LYS A 265 5.43 6.97 14.00
N ASP A 266 6.46 6.67 13.22
CA ASP A 266 6.32 6.48 11.77
C ASP A 266 5.66 5.12 11.50
N ASP A 267 4.52 5.15 10.81
CA ASP A 267 3.69 3.96 10.57
C ASP A 267 4.45 2.90 9.76
N MET A 268 5.26 3.30 8.78
CA MET A 268 6.03 2.38 7.93
C MET A 268 7.15 1.72 8.73
N VAL A 269 7.93 2.51 9.49
CA VAL A 269 9.01 1.98 10.33
C VAL A 269 8.47 1.00 11.38
N ARG A 270 7.37 1.35 12.05
CA ARG A 270 6.69 0.47 13.01
C ARG A 270 6.20 -0.79 12.32
N PHE A 271 5.55 -0.66 11.17
CA PHE A 271 5.04 -1.78 10.40
C PHE A 271 6.15 -2.81 10.10
N TYR A 272 7.28 -2.39 9.53
CA TYR A 272 8.37 -3.31 9.18
C TYR A 272 9.02 -3.96 10.42
N MET A 273 9.13 -3.24 11.54
CA MET A 273 9.59 -3.84 12.81
C MET A 273 8.62 -4.90 13.34
N GLY A 274 7.32 -4.65 13.26
CA GLY A 274 6.30 -5.64 13.60
C GLY A 274 6.39 -6.87 12.71
N GLN A 275 6.57 -6.67 11.39
CA GLN A 275 6.69 -7.74 10.41
C GLN A 275 7.96 -8.56 10.62
N TYR A 276 9.08 -7.93 10.95
CA TYR A 276 10.33 -8.62 11.31
C TYR A 276 10.10 -9.63 12.44
N TYR A 277 9.46 -9.22 13.53
CA TYR A 277 9.13 -10.15 14.62
C TYR A 277 8.13 -11.23 14.21
N LEU A 278 7.09 -10.85 13.46
CA LEU A 278 6.07 -11.80 13.04
C LEU A 278 6.63 -12.83 12.04
N ALA A 279 7.56 -12.45 11.16
CA ALA A 279 8.25 -13.33 10.24
C ALA A 279 9.09 -14.38 10.98
N LYS A 280 9.82 -13.99 12.02
CA LYS A 280 10.57 -14.93 12.89
C LYS A 280 9.64 -15.97 13.53
N ALA A 281 8.49 -15.52 14.03
CA ALA A 281 7.49 -16.43 14.59
C ALA A 281 6.88 -17.37 13.53
N ARG A 282 6.57 -16.85 12.33
CA ARG A 282 6.05 -17.67 11.22
C ARG A 282 7.04 -18.74 10.78
N LYS A 283 8.33 -18.40 10.68
CA LYS A 283 9.39 -19.34 10.32
C LYS A 283 9.45 -20.53 11.28
N ILE A 284 9.43 -20.26 12.59
CA ILE A 284 9.35 -21.31 13.61
C ILE A 284 8.05 -22.10 13.46
N ASN A 285 6.92 -21.41 13.29
CA ASN A 285 5.62 -22.05 13.18
C ASN A 285 5.50 -22.98 11.96
N SER A 286 6.20 -22.69 10.86
CA SER A 286 6.23 -23.55 9.66
C SER A 286 7.23 -24.70 9.74
N ASP A 287 8.13 -24.71 10.72
CA ASP A 287 9.16 -25.73 10.86
C ASP A 287 8.58 -27.00 11.49
N THR A 288 8.60 -28.11 10.75
CA THR A 288 8.09 -29.41 11.20
C THR A 288 8.93 -30.02 12.31
N LEU A 289 10.16 -29.55 12.51
CA LEU A 289 11.08 -29.99 13.55
C LEU A 289 11.08 -29.08 14.79
N ALA A 290 10.25 -28.02 14.79
CA ALA A 290 10.18 -27.07 15.90
C ALA A 290 9.79 -27.75 17.22
N THR A 291 10.57 -27.48 18.26
CA THR A 291 10.35 -27.98 19.61
C THR A 291 9.39 -27.09 20.40
N THR A 292 8.97 -27.57 21.58
CA THR A 292 8.23 -26.75 22.56
C THR A 292 8.97 -25.46 22.93
N ALA A 293 10.31 -25.48 22.98
CA ALA A 293 11.10 -24.27 23.27
C ALA A 293 11.02 -23.26 22.12
N ASP A 294 11.08 -23.74 20.88
CA ASP A 294 10.97 -22.91 19.68
C ASP A 294 9.59 -22.24 19.61
N TYR A 295 8.51 -22.99 19.84
CA TYR A 295 7.16 -22.42 19.88
C TYR A 295 6.99 -21.36 20.97
N LYS A 296 7.65 -21.51 22.14
CA LYS A 296 7.65 -20.45 23.17
C LYS A 296 8.37 -19.19 22.68
N GLU A 297 9.47 -19.33 21.96
CA GLU A 297 10.17 -18.20 21.33
C GLU A 297 9.33 -17.58 20.20
N ALA A 298 8.57 -18.37 19.44
CA ALA A 298 7.61 -17.86 18.47
C ALA A 298 6.55 -16.98 19.15
N ILE A 299 5.94 -17.43 20.25
CA ILE A 299 4.99 -16.62 21.04
C ILE A 299 5.62 -15.31 21.53
N LYS A 300 6.88 -15.33 22.00
CA LYS A 300 7.59 -14.13 22.43
C LYS A 300 7.76 -13.13 21.28
N ASN A 301 8.12 -13.60 20.09
CA ASN A 301 8.22 -12.75 18.91
C ASN A 301 6.85 -12.19 18.49
N ILE A 302 5.77 -12.98 18.53
CA ILE A 302 4.42 -12.50 18.25
C ILE A 302 4.02 -11.39 19.24
N ASN A 303 4.27 -11.57 20.53
CA ASN A 303 3.97 -10.54 21.54
C ASN A 303 4.76 -9.25 21.32
N LYS A 304 5.99 -9.33 20.81
CA LYS A 304 6.77 -8.16 20.40
C LYS A 304 6.19 -7.48 19.15
N SER A 305 5.58 -8.21 18.23
CA SER A 305 4.99 -7.65 17.01
C SER A 305 3.74 -6.79 17.27
N ILE A 306 2.87 -7.21 18.19
CA ILE A 306 1.53 -6.63 18.42
C ILE A 306 1.56 -5.11 18.69
N PRO A 307 2.43 -4.56 19.57
CA PRO A 307 2.48 -3.12 19.83
C PRO A 307 2.79 -2.27 18.59
N TYR A 308 3.42 -2.85 17.56
CA TYR A 308 3.73 -2.14 16.33
C TYR A 308 2.55 -2.04 15.36
N PHE A 309 1.58 -2.95 15.44
CA PHE A 309 0.43 -3.05 14.52
C PHE A 309 -0.89 -2.44 15.02
N LYS A 310 -0.90 -1.96 16.26
CA LYS A 310 -2.06 -1.52 17.06
C LYS A 310 -3.34 -1.20 16.27
N GLY A 311 -4.37 -2.03 16.46
CA GLY A 311 -5.74 -1.81 16.01
C GLY A 311 -6.02 -2.13 14.55
N GLY A 312 -5.07 -2.75 13.83
CA GLY A 312 -5.21 -3.08 12.42
C GLY A 312 -5.16 -4.59 12.13
N ILE A 313 -5.46 -4.94 10.88
CA ILE A 313 -5.37 -6.30 10.32
C ILE A 313 -4.02 -7.01 10.52
N PHE A 314 -2.91 -6.27 10.69
CA PHE A 314 -1.61 -6.89 11.00
C PHE A 314 -1.56 -7.42 12.43
N GLU A 315 -2.26 -6.76 13.38
CA GLU A 315 -2.46 -7.29 14.73
C GLU A 315 -3.35 -8.55 14.68
N ALA A 316 -4.38 -8.54 13.83
CA ALA A 316 -5.20 -9.73 13.58
C ALA A 316 -4.35 -10.91 13.08
N SER A 317 -3.42 -10.65 12.16
CA SER A 317 -2.48 -11.68 11.70
C SER A 317 -1.57 -12.19 12.81
N SER A 318 -1.08 -11.33 13.70
CA SER A 318 -0.29 -11.76 14.86
C SER A 318 -1.09 -12.72 15.74
N TYR A 319 -2.35 -12.41 16.04
CA TYR A 319 -3.22 -13.29 16.82
C TYR A 319 -3.55 -14.61 16.11
N ASN A 320 -3.74 -14.61 14.79
CA ASN A 320 -3.97 -15.85 14.04
C ASN A 320 -2.75 -16.78 14.09
N VAL A 321 -1.53 -16.26 13.91
CA VAL A 321 -0.30 -17.08 14.07
C VAL A 321 -0.19 -17.56 15.53
N MET A 322 -0.53 -16.71 16.50
CA MET A 322 -0.50 -17.09 17.92
C MET A 322 -1.44 -18.25 18.24
N ALA A 323 -2.62 -18.27 17.62
CA ALA A 323 -3.59 -19.34 17.77
C ALA A 323 -3.03 -20.68 17.27
N ASP A 324 -2.39 -20.68 16.09
CA ASP A 324 -1.77 -21.88 15.52
C ASP A 324 -0.61 -22.40 16.39
N VAL A 325 0.23 -21.50 16.90
CA VAL A 325 1.34 -21.87 17.78
C VAL A 325 0.82 -22.46 19.10
N TYR A 326 -0.20 -21.87 19.72
CA TYR A 326 -0.79 -22.44 20.93
C TYR A 326 -1.49 -23.77 20.69
N TYR A 327 -2.11 -23.95 19.52
CA TYR A 327 -2.67 -25.23 19.11
C TYR A 327 -1.59 -26.32 19.05
N LYS A 328 -0.44 -26.04 18.43
CA LYS A 328 0.71 -26.98 18.37
C LYS A 328 1.33 -27.27 19.73
N LEU A 329 1.24 -26.33 20.66
CA LEU A 329 1.63 -26.51 22.07
C LEU A 329 0.59 -27.28 22.91
N GLY A 330 -0.58 -27.61 22.35
CA GLY A 330 -1.69 -28.24 23.08
C GLY A 330 -2.44 -27.30 24.04
N ASP A 331 -2.15 -26.00 24.05
CA ASP A 331 -2.83 -25.01 24.90
C ASP A 331 -4.11 -24.49 24.21
N MET A 332 -5.14 -25.35 24.18
CA MET A 332 -6.39 -25.07 23.48
C MET A 332 -7.11 -23.82 24.00
N LYS A 333 -6.98 -23.51 25.30
CA LYS A 333 -7.58 -22.32 25.91
C LYS A 333 -6.97 -21.05 25.33
N LYS A 334 -5.63 -20.99 25.23
CA LYS A 334 -4.96 -19.83 24.63
C LYS A 334 -5.13 -19.80 23.12
N ALA A 335 -5.15 -20.95 22.45
CA ALA A 335 -5.40 -21.02 21.01
C ALA A 335 -6.76 -20.39 20.64
N ARG A 336 -7.83 -20.78 21.34
CA ARG A 336 -9.19 -20.22 21.17
C ARG A 336 -9.22 -18.72 21.42
N LYS A 337 -8.68 -18.29 22.57
CA LYS A 337 -8.60 -16.86 22.92
C LYS A 337 -7.88 -16.03 21.85
N SER A 338 -6.80 -16.57 21.28
CA SER A 338 -6.05 -15.89 20.23
C SER A 338 -6.83 -15.80 18.92
N ILE A 339 -7.48 -16.88 18.47
CA ILE A 339 -8.24 -16.82 17.21
C ILE A 339 -9.48 -15.93 17.32
N ASP A 340 -10.14 -15.91 18.48
CA ASP A 340 -11.28 -15.01 18.71
C ASP A 340 -10.84 -13.55 18.59
N LYS A 341 -9.66 -13.19 19.14
CA LYS A 341 -9.10 -11.83 18.98
C LYS A 341 -8.77 -11.49 17.52
N ALA A 342 -8.24 -12.45 16.75
CA ALA A 342 -7.98 -12.22 15.33
C ALA A 342 -9.29 -11.93 14.57
N LEU A 343 -10.36 -12.68 14.85
CA LEU A 343 -11.66 -12.53 14.20
C LEU A 343 -12.44 -11.30 14.66
N VAL A 344 -12.19 -10.78 15.87
CA VAL A 344 -12.71 -9.45 16.28
C VAL A 344 -12.15 -8.34 15.38
N LEU A 345 -10.88 -8.45 14.97
CA LEU A 345 -10.22 -7.47 14.13
C LEU A 345 -10.46 -7.69 12.63
N TRP A 346 -10.70 -8.95 12.22
CA TRP A 346 -10.96 -9.31 10.83
C TRP A 346 -11.81 -10.59 10.72
N SER A 347 -13.13 -10.43 10.79
CA SER A 347 -14.11 -11.51 10.95
C SER A 347 -14.34 -12.37 9.70
N ASP A 348 -14.29 -11.76 8.52
CA ASP A 348 -14.56 -12.40 7.22
C ASP A 348 -13.32 -13.07 6.60
N ASN A 349 -12.18 -13.09 7.30
CA ASN A 349 -10.95 -13.69 6.78
C ASN A 349 -11.07 -15.23 6.70
N LYS A 350 -11.04 -15.78 5.48
CA LYS A 350 -11.14 -17.23 5.23
C LYS A 350 -10.05 -18.04 5.94
N THR A 351 -8.81 -17.54 5.97
CA THR A 351 -7.69 -18.21 6.63
C THR A 351 -7.91 -18.27 8.14
N TYR A 352 -8.44 -17.20 8.74
CA TYR A 352 -8.67 -17.17 10.19
C TYR A 352 -9.85 -18.06 10.57
N ASN A 353 -10.89 -18.11 9.75
CA ASN A 353 -11.99 -19.05 9.94
C ASN A 353 -11.52 -20.52 9.86
N LYS A 354 -10.62 -20.87 8.93
CA LYS A 354 -9.99 -22.21 8.91
C LYS A 354 -9.20 -22.51 10.19
N THR A 355 -8.46 -21.53 10.72
CA THR A 355 -7.76 -21.68 12.01
C THR A 355 -8.76 -21.91 13.14
N LYS A 356 -9.88 -21.17 13.16
CA LYS A 356 -10.96 -21.35 14.14
C LYS A 356 -11.52 -22.76 14.08
N ASP A 357 -11.88 -23.25 12.89
CA ASP A 357 -12.43 -24.59 12.71
C ASP A 357 -11.47 -25.67 13.23
N LYS A 358 -10.17 -25.52 12.95
CA LYS A 358 -9.13 -26.40 13.49
C LYS A 358 -9.06 -26.38 15.02
N VAL A 359 -9.03 -25.19 15.61
CA VAL A 359 -8.86 -24.98 17.06
C VAL A 359 -10.10 -25.39 17.86
N TYR A 360 -11.30 -25.21 17.31
CA TYR A 360 -12.55 -25.61 17.96
C TYR A 360 -12.93 -27.07 17.66
N GLY A 361 -12.62 -27.57 16.45
CA GLY A 361 -12.93 -28.93 16.02
C GLY A 361 -12.08 -30.04 16.67
N ALA A 362 -10.88 -29.72 17.16
CA ALA A 362 -10.02 -30.69 17.84
C ALA A 362 -10.52 -31.16 19.22
N GLY A 363 -11.64 -30.63 19.72
CA GLY A 363 -12.30 -31.09 20.96
C GLY A 363 -13.38 -32.16 20.77
N ASN A 364 -13.67 -32.57 19.53
CA ASN A 364 -14.74 -33.52 19.18
C ASN A 364 -14.20 -34.86 18.62
N LYS A 365 -12.96 -35.24 18.93
CA LYS A 365 -12.37 -36.54 18.55
C LYS A 365 -11.82 -37.26 19.77
#